data_AF-A0A8B6D5R9-F1
#
_entry.id   AF-A0A8B6D5R9-F1
#
_cell.length_a   1.000
_cell.length_b   1.000
_cell.length_c   1.000
_cell.angle_alpha   90.00
_cell.angle_beta   90.00
_cell.angle_gamma   90.00
#
_symmetry.space_group_name_H-M   'P 1'
#
loop_
_entity.id
_entity.type
_entity.pdbx_description
1 polymer ?
#
loop_
_entity_poly.entity_id
_entity_poly.type
_entity_poly.pdbx_seq_one_letter_code
_entity_poly.pdbx_strand_id
1 'polypeptide(L)'
;MEPDMVVEMLKELDEEGVNISEVVGDDDSTGFDRAKRLMPNSKMEKISDRNHIKHSIISKLHELKPKHKELTGMVCDAIVKNFTYVVNQNVNNPSGIEDGLRASIKHIFGEHENCKESWCGYLKDKDSYIHSNLPRGKDLSSSQLRCDLEKLFIQKMVPQSKKLSNLGSSQANESFNNLIALKAPKTKHFSTSSSLNYRVSSAVLQKNEGYNYISELNTSIGLSPGNETLSRGNKLNKKREGNKNRFKSKQGKKQRKFLKKKRLQKTTVAEVKEGRTYHSSIGLEDFGTIDIEEIPAIPQAETFTNIDDAPIVCFDLETTGLTSTKCYDNVGCFSNAWPFWNTFGILPRSPEENGITFHLYTRINPTNDQVLDPNGSGTSVMSTNFNDAHKTVFIIHGFNGKKEDNWIKLMKSALIQYFDVNVIVVVWAEGAKDNYIRAVANTRVVGAVTANMIKLLQRSSSLTLDNVHLVGHSLGAHVAGYVGEIIPEIGRITGLDPAGPAFYTVNVRVRLDSSDAKFVDVIHTDVVLGLQKEMGNADFYPNGGKIQPGCLTDTIAPFYSCAHMRALYYFIESVNPDCKFTSNICRNWDDFKDGDCESCESGCQEMGYNLSYNADGKYYLRTGSDSPYCYY
;
A
#
# COMPACT_ATOMS: atom_id res chain seq x y z
N MET A 1 9.76 10.14 3.26
CA MET A 1 10.16 8.72 3.26
C MET A 1 10.18 8.33 4.71
N GLU A 2 9.54 7.23 5.10
CA GLU A 2 9.51 6.87 6.51
C GLU A 2 10.93 6.52 6.98
N PRO A 3 11.38 7.04 8.15
CA PRO A 3 12.71 6.75 8.68
C PRO A 3 13.03 5.26 8.76
N ASP A 4 12.02 4.42 8.99
CA ASP A 4 12.13 2.96 9.03
C ASP A 4 12.58 2.37 7.68
N MET A 5 11.98 2.80 6.56
CA MET A 5 12.36 2.30 5.23
C MET A 5 13.81 2.63 4.88
N VAL A 6 14.27 3.84 5.22
CA VAL A 6 15.66 4.25 4.96
C VAL A 6 16.63 3.39 5.77
N VAL A 7 16.29 3.11 7.02
CA VAL A 7 17.10 2.27 7.90
C VAL A 7 17.17 0.83 7.39
N GLU A 8 16.03 0.25 7.00
CA GLU A 8 15.93 -1.10 6.46
C GLU A 8 16.74 -1.25 5.17
N MET A 9 16.58 -0.34 4.21
CA MET A 9 17.35 -0.35 2.97
C MET A 9 18.87 -0.26 3.20
N LEU A 10 19.32 0.60 4.12
CA LEU A 10 20.75 0.72 4.42
C LEU A 10 21.28 -0.53 5.12
N LYS A 11 20.46 -1.18 5.95
CA LYS A 11 20.80 -2.43 6.64
C LYS A 11 20.94 -3.59 5.65
N GLU A 12 20.01 -3.74 4.72
CA GLU A 12 20.09 -4.76 3.67
C GLU A 12 21.39 -4.62 2.85
N LEU A 13 21.74 -3.39 2.46
CA LEU A 13 22.98 -3.12 1.73
C LEU A 13 24.24 -3.44 2.56
N ASP A 14 24.24 -3.15 3.86
CA ASP A 14 25.35 -3.49 4.76
C ASP A 14 25.47 -5.01 4.94
N GLU A 15 24.34 -5.73 5.07
CA GLU A 15 24.27 -7.20 5.14
C GLU A 15 24.76 -7.86 3.83
N GLU A 16 24.54 -7.23 2.68
CA GLU A 16 25.07 -7.64 1.37
C GLU A 16 26.56 -7.29 1.17
N GLY A 17 27.21 -6.63 2.14
CA GLY A 17 28.61 -6.25 2.09
C GLY A 17 28.91 -5.00 1.24
N VAL A 18 27.89 -4.19 0.93
CA VAL A 18 28.05 -2.93 0.19
C VAL A 18 28.57 -1.84 1.12
N ASN A 19 29.74 -1.29 0.81
CA ASN A 19 30.33 -0.20 1.60
C ASN A 19 29.64 1.15 1.29
N ILE A 20 28.82 1.65 2.22
CA ILE A 20 28.09 2.91 2.08
C ILE A 20 28.93 4.08 2.62
N SER A 21 29.43 4.94 1.74
CA SER A 21 30.25 6.09 2.12
C SER A 21 29.45 7.36 2.42
N GLU A 22 28.41 7.63 1.64
CA GLU A 22 27.67 8.91 1.68
C GLU A 22 26.17 8.70 1.49
N VAL A 23 25.36 9.38 2.29
CA VAL A 23 23.90 9.44 2.12
C VAL A 23 23.48 10.88 1.88
N VAL A 24 22.93 11.12 0.68
CA VAL A 24 22.43 12.44 0.28
C VAL A 24 20.95 12.55 0.62
N GLY A 25 20.59 13.54 1.43
CA GLY A 25 19.21 13.75 1.87
C GLY A 25 18.89 15.21 2.20
N ASP A 26 17.67 15.42 2.68
CA ASP A 26 17.31 16.67 3.33
C ASP A 26 18.04 16.82 4.68
N ASP A 27 17.83 17.94 5.37
CA ASP A 27 18.48 18.19 6.65
C ASP A 27 17.82 17.47 7.84
N ASP A 28 16.80 16.62 7.63
CA ASP A 28 16.20 15.79 8.70
C ASP A 28 17.15 14.66 9.10
N SER A 29 17.71 14.73 10.30
CA SER A 29 18.70 13.75 10.78
C SER A 29 18.06 12.51 11.41
N THR A 30 16.74 12.48 11.62
CA THR A 30 16.07 11.42 12.38
C THR A 30 16.34 10.01 11.83
N GLY A 31 16.19 9.83 10.51
CA GLY A 31 16.45 8.55 9.84
C GLY A 31 17.94 8.18 9.80
N PHE A 32 18.81 9.16 9.53
CA PHE A 32 20.26 8.95 9.47
C PHE A 32 20.84 8.60 10.86
N ASP A 33 20.42 9.31 11.90
CA ASP A 33 20.88 9.09 13.28
C ASP A 33 20.43 7.72 13.81
N ARG A 34 19.28 7.22 13.33
CA ARG A 34 18.82 5.86 13.63
C ARG A 34 19.63 4.81 12.86
N ALA A 35 19.89 5.04 11.58
CA ALA A 35 20.73 4.17 10.75
C ALA A 35 22.14 4.03 11.33
N LYS A 36 22.76 5.15 11.73
CA LYS A 36 24.10 5.16 12.33
C LYS A 36 24.18 4.45 13.68
N ARG A 37 23.11 4.49 14.48
CA ARG A 37 23.01 3.74 15.75
C ARG A 37 22.93 2.23 15.53
N LEU A 38 22.22 1.80 14.49
CA LEU A 38 22.02 0.38 14.17
C LEU A 38 23.21 -0.21 13.41
N MET A 39 23.97 0.62 12.68
CA MET A 39 25.18 0.23 11.94
C MET A 39 26.40 1.02 12.43
N PRO A 40 26.86 0.79 13.68
CA PRO A 40 27.92 1.60 14.31
C PRO A 40 29.29 1.47 13.63
N ASN A 41 29.51 0.39 12.87
CA ASN A 41 30.75 0.15 12.13
C ASN A 41 30.78 0.83 10.75
N SER A 42 29.66 1.39 10.28
CA SER A 42 29.61 2.06 8.98
C SER A 42 30.36 3.40 9.03
N LYS A 43 31.17 3.68 7.99
CA LYS A 43 31.88 4.95 7.81
C LYS A 43 31.03 6.02 7.10
N MET A 44 29.72 5.83 7.11
CA MET A 44 28.77 6.58 6.32
C MET A 44 28.62 8.03 6.82
N GLU A 45 28.70 9.00 5.92
CA GLU A 45 28.49 10.42 6.18
C GLU A 45 27.18 10.93 5.57
N LYS A 46 26.52 11.86 6.29
CA LYS A 46 25.34 12.54 5.76
C LYS A 46 25.74 13.77 4.96
N ILE A 47 25.27 13.84 3.72
CA ILE A 47 25.48 14.95 2.80
C ILE A 47 24.14 15.66 2.53
N SER A 48 24.11 16.98 2.67
CA SER A 48 22.88 17.74 2.44
C SER A 48 22.62 18.00 0.96
N ASP A 49 21.36 17.94 0.56
CA ASP A 49 20.92 18.26 -0.79
C ASP A 49 20.97 19.77 -1.09
N ARG A 50 21.52 20.12 -2.26
CA ARG A 50 21.65 21.52 -2.72
C ARG A 50 20.31 22.24 -2.85
N ASN A 51 19.27 21.58 -3.35
CA ASN A 51 17.97 22.22 -3.51
C ASN A 51 17.31 22.44 -2.16
N HIS A 52 17.44 21.50 -1.22
CA HIS A 52 16.90 21.65 0.13
C HIS A 52 17.51 22.85 0.86
N ILE A 53 18.85 23.00 0.81
CA ILE A 53 19.54 24.19 1.35
C ILE A 53 19.03 25.48 0.71
N LYS A 54 18.88 25.47 -0.62
CA LYS A 54 18.34 26.61 -1.37
C LYS A 54 16.91 26.95 -0.93
N HIS A 55 16.05 25.95 -0.73
CA HIS A 55 14.68 26.13 -0.26
C HIS A 55 14.63 26.66 1.18
N SER A 56 15.50 26.17 2.07
CA SER A 56 15.63 26.69 3.43
C SER A 56 15.96 28.19 3.46
N ILE A 57 16.84 28.64 2.56
CA ILE A 57 17.19 30.08 2.44
C ILE A 57 15.99 30.87 1.91
N ILE A 58 15.28 30.36 0.91
CA ILE A 58 14.06 30.99 0.39
C ILE A 58 13.07 31.19 1.55
N SER A 59 12.79 30.15 2.34
CA SER A 59 11.87 30.24 3.50
C SER A 59 12.31 31.31 4.50
N LYS A 60 13.59 31.34 4.89
CA LYS A 60 14.12 32.36 5.81
C LYS A 60 14.03 33.79 5.26
N LEU A 61 14.21 33.97 3.94
CA LEU A 61 14.00 35.27 3.30
C LEU A 61 12.51 35.65 3.31
N HIS A 62 11.61 34.69 3.07
CA HIS A 62 10.16 34.93 3.17
C HIS A 62 9.70 35.29 4.59
N GLU A 63 10.33 34.74 5.64
CA GLU A 63 10.08 35.13 7.04
C GLU A 63 10.53 36.57 7.35
N LEU A 64 11.57 37.06 6.67
CA LEU A 64 12.06 38.44 6.81
C LEU A 64 11.25 39.45 5.98
N LYS A 65 10.55 38.99 4.95
CA LYS A 65 9.79 39.83 4.01
C LYS A 65 8.75 40.76 4.69
N PRO A 66 7.97 40.34 5.70
CA PRO A 66 7.05 41.24 6.40
C PRO A 66 7.74 42.39 7.13
N LYS A 67 8.99 42.21 7.56
CA LYS A 67 9.78 43.21 8.29
C LYS A 67 10.46 44.22 7.36
N HIS A 68 10.66 43.84 6.09
CA HIS A 68 11.49 44.58 5.14
C HIS A 68 10.82 44.72 3.78
N LYS A 69 10.20 45.88 3.52
CA LYS A 69 9.54 46.17 2.22
C LYS A 69 10.49 46.14 1.02
N GLU A 70 11.79 46.41 1.22
CA GLU A 70 12.84 46.30 0.20
C GLU A 70 13.03 44.85 -0.30
N LEU A 71 12.65 43.84 0.49
CA LEU A 71 12.80 42.42 0.18
C LEU A 71 11.70 41.90 -0.77
N THR A 72 11.63 42.49 -1.96
CA THR A 72 10.72 42.06 -3.02
C THR A 72 11.05 40.65 -3.52
N GLY A 73 10.13 39.99 -4.24
CA GLY A 73 10.40 38.68 -4.84
C GLY A 73 11.62 38.69 -5.77
N MET A 74 11.83 39.79 -6.50
CA MET A 74 13.02 39.98 -7.36
C MET A 74 14.32 40.01 -6.55
N VAL A 75 14.31 40.69 -5.40
CA VAL A 75 15.47 40.76 -4.49
C VAL A 75 15.75 39.41 -3.86
N CYS A 76 14.71 38.68 -3.41
CA CYS A 76 14.86 37.31 -2.91
C CYS A 76 15.51 36.39 -3.96
N ASP A 77 15.00 36.43 -5.19
CA ASP A 77 15.54 35.65 -6.31
C ASP A 77 17.00 36.01 -6.61
N ALA A 78 17.37 37.29 -6.51
CA ALA A 78 18.74 37.76 -6.70
C ALA A 78 19.69 37.23 -5.62
N ILE A 79 19.29 37.32 -4.35
CA ILE A 79 20.06 36.82 -3.20
C ILE A 79 20.28 35.31 -3.33
N VAL A 80 19.21 34.55 -3.59
CA VAL A 80 19.27 33.09 -3.73
C VAL A 80 20.12 32.68 -4.94
N LYS A 81 20.03 33.42 -6.04
CA LYS A 81 20.87 33.19 -7.23
C LYS A 81 22.35 33.43 -6.93
N ASN A 82 22.69 34.51 -6.23
CA ASN A 82 24.07 34.80 -5.84
C ASN A 82 24.61 33.72 -4.91
N PHE A 83 23.85 33.35 -3.87
CA PHE A 83 24.18 32.23 -2.99
C PHE A 83 24.45 30.93 -3.77
N THR A 84 23.54 30.58 -4.69
CA THR A 84 23.68 29.38 -5.52
C THR A 84 24.95 29.43 -6.38
N TYR A 85 25.35 30.62 -6.85
CA TYR A 85 26.57 30.80 -7.62
C TYR A 85 27.82 30.59 -6.75
N VAL A 86 27.85 31.20 -5.56
CA VAL A 86 28.93 31.04 -4.58
C VAL A 86 29.15 29.57 -4.23
N VAL A 87 28.08 28.84 -3.92
CA VAL A 87 28.15 27.41 -3.59
C VAL A 87 28.68 26.58 -4.78
N ASN A 88 28.15 26.80 -5.98
CA ASN A 88 28.55 25.99 -7.15
C ASN A 88 29.97 26.29 -7.66
N GLN A 89 30.51 27.49 -7.40
CA GLN A 89 31.87 27.84 -7.81
C GLN A 89 32.94 27.38 -6.81
N ASN A 90 32.56 27.06 -5.58
CA ASN A 90 33.48 26.74 -4.49
C ASN A 90 33.24 25.32 -3.92
N VAL A 91 32.96 24.37 -4.80
CA VAL A 91 32.88 22.94 -4.43
C VAL A 91 34.23 22.51 -3.84
N ASN A 92 34.20 21.87 -2.67
CA ASN A 92 35.38 21.49 -1.88
C ASN A 92 36.30 22.65 -1.46
N ASN A 93 35.81 23.90 -1.49
CA ASN A 93 36.56 25.09 -1.05
C ASN A 93 35.77 25.90 0.00
N PRO A 94 35.88 25.54 1.30
CA PRO A 94 35.18 26.24 2.37
C PRO A 94 35.53 27.73 2.44
N SER A 95 36.81 28.09 2.36
CA SER A 95 37.27 29.49 2.43
C SER A 95 36.67 30.34 1.29
N GLY A 96 36.58 29.78 0.08
CA GLY A 96 35.93 30.45 -1.04
C GLY A 96 34.43 30.69 -0.85
N ILE A 97 33.74 29.85 -0.07
CA ILE A 97 32.35 30.08 0.33
C ILE A 97 32.27 31.21 1.36
N GLU A 98 33.14 31.22 2.36
CA GLU A 98 33.15 32.28 3.38
C GLU A 98 33.31 33.67 2.74
N ASP A 99 34.32 33.81 1.88
CA ASP A 99 34.59 35.05 1.15
C ASP A 99 33.43 35.40 0.22
N GLY A 100 32.92 34.42 -0.52
CA GLY A 100 31.84 34.60 -1.48
C GLY A 100 30.53 35.05 -0.82
N LEU A 101 30.17 34.47 0.33
CA LEU A 101 28.97 34.85 1.07
C LEU A 101 29.09 36.28 1.61
N ARG A 102 30.22 36.64 2.23
CA ARG A 102 30.47 37.99 2.75
C ARG A 102 30.45 39.02 1.63
N ALA A 103 31.11 38.74 0.50
CA ALA A 103 31.13 39.61 -0.66
C ALA A 103 29.75 39.73 -1.32
N SER A 104 28.95 38.65 -1.37
CA SER A 104 27.64 38.65 -2.02
C SER A 104 26.62 39.55 -1.32
N ILE A 105 26.69 39.68 0.01
CA ILE A 105 25.83 40.59 0.78
C ILE A 105 26.30 42.02 0.60
N LYS A 106 27.59 42.31 0.78
CA LYS A 106 28.13 43.65 0.52
C LYS A 106 27.79 44.17 -0.89
N HIS A 107 27.90 43.28 -1.88
CA HIS A 107 27.64 43.60 -3.29
C HIS A 107 26.22 44.10 -3.56
N ILE A 108 25.19 43.60 -2.87
CA ILE A 108 23.80 44.04 -3.09
C ILE A 108 23.49 45.40 -2.42
N PHE A 109 24.40 45.91 -1.58
CA PHE A 109 24.35 47.24 -0.96
C PHE A 109 25.34 48.22 -1.63
N GLY A 110 25.86 47.91 -2.82
CA GLY A 110 26.78 48.79 -3.56
C GLY A 110 28.25 48.72 -3.08
N GLU A 111 28.58 47.82 -2.15
CA GLU A 111 29.96 47.65 -1.66
C GLU A 111 30.69 46.57 -2.47
N HIS A 112 31.74 46.97 -3.19
CA HIS A 112 32.45 46.10 -4.13
C HIS A 112 33.89 45.75 -3.73
N GLU A 113 34.34 46.15 -2.55
CA GLU A 113 35.72 45.97 -2.05
C GLU A 113 36.19 44.50 -2.04
N ASN A 114 35.28 43.57 -1.71
CA ASN A 114 35.57 42.13 -1.60
C ASN A 114 35.05 41.32 -2.80
N CYS A 115 34.64 41.98 -3.87
CA CYS A 115 34.14 41.31 -5.08
C CYS A 115 35.27 40.75 -5.93
N LYS A 116 34.97 39.72 -6.73
CA LYS A 116 35.90 39.20 -7.77
C LYS A 116 35.42 39.63 -9.15
N GLU A 117 36.36 39.98 -10.04
CA GLU A 117 36.05 40.35 -11.44
C GLU A 117 35.30 39.24 -12.18
N SER A 118 35.44 37.97 -11.78
CA SER A 118 34.77 36.86 -12.46
C SER A 118 33.23 36.98 -12.47
N TRP A 119 32.63 37.64 -11.48
CA TRP A 119 31.17 37.74 -11.33
C TRP A 119 30.64 39.16 -11.06
N CYS A 120 31.47 40.10 -10.62
CA CYS A 120 31.06 41.47 -10.35
C CYS A 120 31.11 42.33 -11.62
N GLY A 121 29.95 42.79 -12.11
CA GLY A 121 29.88 43.67 -13.28
C GLY A 121 30.49 45.05 -13.04
N TYR A 122 30.40 45.57 -11.81
CA TYR A 122 30.98 46.86 -11.43
C TYR A 122 32.50 46.90 -11.61
N LEU A 123 33.19 45.82 -11.25
CA LEU A 123 34.65 45.73 -11.45
C LEU A 123 35.03 45.62 -12.94
N LYS A 124 34.11 45.19 -13.81
CA LYS A 124 34.35 45.11 -15.27
C LYS A 124 34.08 46.42 -15.98
N ASP A 125 33.05 47.15 -15.56
CA ASP A 125 32.64 48.42 -16.14
C ASP A 125 31.99 49.28 -15.05
N LYS A 126 32.78 50.19 -14.46
CA LYS A 126 32.35 51.00 -13.31
C LYS A 126 31.31 52.05 -13.68
N ASP A 127 31.37 52.56 -14.90
CA ASP A 127 30.62 53.76 -15.31
C ASP A 127 29.21 53.41 -15.83
N SER A 128 29.00 52.18 -16.32
CA SER A 128 27.70 51.73 -16.84
C SER A 128 27.00 50.67 -15.99
N TYR A 129 27.60 50.24 -14.87
CA TYR A 129 27.08 49.14 -14.08
C TYR A 129 25.75 49.45 -13.40
N ILE A 130 24.77 48.59 -13.68
CA ILE A 130 23.48 48.55 -13.02
C ILE A 130 23.15 47.11 -12.61
N HIS A 131 22.56 46.94 -11.43
CA HIS A 131 22.16 45.62 -10.97
C HIS A 131 20.99 45.07 -11.80
N SER A 132 21.27 44.21 -12.79
CA SER A 132 20.24 43.61 -13.66
C SER A 132 19.19 42.78 -12.92
N ASN A 133 19.49 42.39 -11.67
CA ASN A 133 18.67 41.51 -10.86
C ASN A 133 18.08 42.23 -9.63
N LEU A 134 18.27 43.55 -9.46
CA LEU A 134 17.63 44.35 -8.42
C LEU A 134 16.58 45.31 -9.02
N PRO A 135 15.55 45.69 -8.24
CA PRO A 135 14.53 46.63 -8.71
C PRO A 135 15.14 47.95 -9.18
N ARG A 136 14.80 48.37 -10.40
CA ARG A 136 15.29 49.62 -11.02
C ARG A 136 16.82 49.74 -11.11
N GLY A 137 17.55 48.63 -10.97
CA GLY A 137 19.01 48.61 -11.06
C GLY A 137 19.74 49.26 -9.88
N LYS A 138 19.04 49.62 -8.81
CA LYS A 138 19.59 50.34 -7.65
C LYS A 138 20.02 49.38 -6.53
N ASP A 139 21.00 49.84 -5.75
CA ASP A 139 21.46 49.18 -4.54
C ASP A 139 20.38 49.21 -3.45
N LEU A 140 20.46 48.24 -2.53
CA LEU A 140 19.66 48.26 -1.31
C LEU A 140 20.23 49.29 -0.33
N SER A 141 19.36 49.92 0.46
CA SER A 141 19.75 51.04 1.34
C SER A 141 19.39 50.83 2.81
N SER A 142 18.51 49.90 3.14
CA SER A 142 18.09 49.68 4.53
C SER A 142 19.19 49.07 5.39
N SER A 143 19.61 49.82 6.42
CA SER A 143 20.57 49.37 7.44
C SER A 143 20.02 48.22 8.29
N GLN A 144 18.71 48.20 8.55
CA GLN A 144 18.05 47.12 9.29
C GLN A 144 18.01 45.83 8.47
N LEU A 145 17.71 45.92 7.16
CA LEU A 145 17.74 44.78 6.26
C LEU A 145 19.15 44.21 6.13
N ARG A 146 20.16 45.09 6.03
CA ARG A 146 21.57 44.69 6.04
C ARG A 146 21.90 43.88 7.28
N CYS A 147 21.57 44.39 8.46
CA CYS A 147 21.85 43.69 9.73
C CYS A 147 21.21 42.30 9.78
N ASP A 148 19.96 42.15 9.32
CA ASP A 148 19.28 40.86 9.32
C ASP A 148 19.83 39.88 8.26
N LEU A 149 20.23 40.38 7.09
CA LEU A 149 20.91 39.57 6.07
C LEU A 149 22.32 39.15 6.51
N GLU A 150 23.07 40.02 7.19
CA GLU A 150 24.36 39.68 7.78
C GLU A 150 24.21 38.64 8.90
N LYS A 151 23.19 38.75 9.76
CA LYS A 151 22.87 37.67 10.72
C LYS A 151 22.59 36.35 10.02
N LEU A 152 21.81 36.36 8.93
CA LEU A 152 21.47 35.14 8.21
C LEU A 152 22.68 34.52 7.50
N PHE A 153 23.40 35.29 6.69
CA PHE A 153 24.46 34.75 5.83
C PHE A 153 25.82 34.72 6.54
N ILE A 154 26.18 35.75 7.29
CA ILE A 154 27.49 35.85 7.94
C ILE A 154 27.48 35.11 9.27
N GLN A 155 26.49 35.32 10.14
CA GLN A 155 26.52 34.68 11.46
C GLN A 155 26.06 33.22 11.43
N LYS A 156 25.11 32.84 10.56
CA LYS A 156 24.59 31.46 10.51
C LYS A 156 25.18 30.59 9.39
N MET A 157 25.44 31.12 8.19
CA MET A 157 25.85 30.30 7.04
C MET A 157 27.37 30.18 6.87
N VAL A 158 28.14 31.24 7.11
CA VAL A 158 29.62 31.20 7.04
C VAL A 158 30.22 30.12 7.96
N PRO A 159 29.77 29.91 9.22
CA PRO A 159 30.25 28.79 10.03
C PRO A 159 29.97 27.40 9.43
N GLN A 160 29.02 27.30 8.50
CA GLN A 160 28.65 26.06 7.82
C GLN A 160 29.39 25.88 6.48
N SER A 161 30.40 26.69 6.17
CA SER A 161 31.08 26.67 4.86
C SER A 161 31.68 25.31 4.49
N LYS A 162 32.16 24.53 5.47
CA LYS A 162 32.60 23.15 5.24
C LYS A 162 31.46 22.30 4.66
N LYS A 163 30.28 22.35 5.27
CA LYS A 163 29.06 21.65 4.83
C LYS A 163 28.59 22.17 3.46
N LEU A 164 28.57 23.49 3.26
CA LEU A 164 28.14 24.11 2.01
C LEU A 164 29.08 23.80 0.83
N SER A 165 30.35 23.52 1.10
CA SER A 165 31.33 23.14 0.06
C SER A 165 31.17 21.71 -0.44
N ASN A 166 30.51 20.85 0.35
CA ASN A 166 30.28 19.44 0.02
C ASN A 166 28.77 19.12 0.07
N LEU A 167 28.02 19.63 -0.92
CA LEU A 167 26.58 19.35 -1.05
C LEU A 167 26.31 18.34 -2.16
N GLY A 168 25.36 17.44 -1.92
CA GLY A 168 24.92 16.40 -2.84
C GLY A 168 23.75 16.82 -3.73
N SER A 169 23.24 15.90 -4.56
CA SER A 169 22.04 16.15 -5.37
C SER A 169 21.12 14.93 -5.42
N SER A 170 19.87 15.11 -4.95
CA SER A 170 18.80 14.12 -5.05
C SER A 170 18.11 14.08 -6.43
N GLN A 171 18.54 14.91 -7.38
CA GLN A 171 17.88 15.10 -8.68
C GLN A 171 17.82 13.82 -9.52
N ALA A 172 18.80 12.92 -9.37
CA ALA A 172 18.78 11.62 -10.02
C ALA A 172 17.60 10.76 -9.53
N ASN A 173 17.32 10.80 -8.23
CA ASN A 173 16.21 10.11 -7.57
C ASN A 173 14.89 10.76 -7.92
N GLU A 174 14.79 12.09 -7.92
CA GLU A 174 13.59 12.79 -8.42
C GLU A 174 13.29 12.43 -9.88
N SER A 175 14.31 12.39 -10.73
CA SER A 175 14.15 11.97 -12.13
C SER A 175 13.67 10.52 -12.24
N PHE A 176 14.12 9.63 -11.35
CA PHE A 176 13.71 8.24 -11.32
C PHE A 176 12.28 8.07 -10.77
N ASN A 177 11.94 8.76 -9.69
CA ASN A 177 10.58 8.83 -9.14
C ASN A 177 9.58 9.32 -10.17
N ASN A 178 9.95 10.30 -11.00
CA ASN A 178 9.12 10.75 -12.12
C ASN A 178 8.94 9.67 -13.20
N LEU A 179 9.96 8.86 -13.45
CA LEU A 179 9.87 7.72 -14.38
C LEU A 179 8.96 6.62 -13.83
N ILE A 180 9.08 6.32 -12.53
CA ILE A 180 8.15 5.42 -11.83
C ILE A 180 6.73 5.97 -11.93
N ALA A 181 6.50 7.24 -11.59
CA ALA A 181 5.18 7.86 -11.66
C ALA A 181 4.60 7.90 -13.08
N LEU A 182 5.43 7.86 -14.13
CA LEU A 182 4.96 7.73 -15.50
C LEU A 182 4.45 6.32 -15.82
N LYS A 183 5.11 5.28 -15.30
CA LYS A 183 4.78 3.86 -15.56
C LYS A 183 3.75 3.32 -14.59
N ALA A 184 3.76 3.80 -13.35
CA ALA A 184 2.84 3.51 -12.26
C ALA A 184 2.35 4.83 -11.63
N PRO A 185 1.52 5.60 -12.36
CA PRO A 185 0.95 6.84 -11.84
C PRO A 185 0.15 6.61 -10.56
N LYS A 186 0.38 7.45 -9.55
CA LYS A 186 -0.34 7.39 -8.27
C LYS A 186 -1.86 7.54 -8.41
N THR A 187 -2.32 8.16 -9.49
CA THR A 187 -3.74 8.32 -9.83
C THR A 187 -4.40 7.02 -10.32
N LYS A 188 -3.61 5.97 -10.56
CA LYS A 188 -4.11 4.65 -10.95
C LYS A 188 -3.61 3.63 -9.94
N HIS A 189 -4.52 2.80 -9.45
CA HIS A 189 -4.18 1.78 -8.48
C HIS A 189 -3.48 0.61 -9.19
N PHE A 190 -2.16 0.55 -9.07
CA PHE A 190 -1.36 -0.62 -9.48
C PHE A 190 -0.79 -1.39 -8.29
N SER A 191 -0.71 -0.71 -7.14
CA SER A 191 -0.34 -1.27 -5.85
C SER A 191 -1.00 -2.62 -5.67
N THR A 192 -0.24 -3.62 -5.20
CA THR A 192 -0.71 -4.97 -4.83
C THR A 192 -1.00 -5.96 -5.97
N SER A 193 -0.65 -5.61 -7.19
CA SER A 193 -0.59 -6.55 -8.33
C SER A 193 0.86 -6.79 -8.76
N SER A 194 1.14 -7.93 -9.40
CA SER A 194 2.43 -8.15 -10.12
C SER A 194 2.68 -7.04 -11.15
N SER A 195 1.63 -6.34 -11.62
CA SER A 195 1.74 -5.19 -12.50
C SER A 195 2.55 -4.04 -11.88
N LEU A 196 2.44 -3.76 -10.57
CA LEU A 196 3.28 -2.75 -9.95
C LEU A 196 4.75 -3.17 -10.01
N ASN A 197 5.06 -4.41 -9.65
CA ASN A 197 6.42 -4.94 -9.70
C ASN A 197 6.97 -4.84 -11.13
N TYR A 198 6.23 -5.30 -12.14
CA TYR A 198 6.67 -5.18 -13.54
C TYR A 198 6.84 -3.73 -14.00
N ARG A 199 6.00 -2.79 -13.54
CA ARG A 199 6.10 -1.36 -13.89
C ARG A 199 7.31 -0.70 -13.22
N VAL A 200 7.59 -1.05 -11.96
CA VAL A 200 8.77 -0.60 -11.22
C VAL A 200 10.03 -1.21 -11.83
N SER A 201 10.08 -2.52 -12.06
CA SER A 201 11.18 -3.20 -12.76
C SER A 201 11.39 -2.61 -14.17
N SER A 202 10.32 -2.33 -14.91
CA SER A 202 10.39 -1.62 -16.19
C SER A 202 10.95 -0.20 -16.06
N ALA A 203 10.67 0.52 -14.97
CA ALA A 203 11.26 1.82 -14.69
C ALA A 203 12.77 1.70 -14.42
N VAL A 204 13.17 0.71 -13.61
CA VAL A 204 14.57 0.41 -13.29
C VAL A 204 15.34 0.06 -14.56
N LEU A 205 14.84 -0.90 -15.33
CA LEU A 205 15.45 -1.33 -16.58
C LEU A 205 15.54 -0.18 -17.59
N GLN A 206 14.49 0.63 -17.75
CA GLN A 206 14.55 1.78 -18.65
C GLN A 206 15.52 2.87 -18.16
N LYS A 207 15.70 3.02 -16.84
CA LYS A 207 16.65 3.98 -16.26
C LYS A 207 18.09 3.58 -16.55
N ASN A 208 18.40 2.29 -16.44
CA ASN A 208 19.75 1.75 -16.62
C ASN A 208 20.08 1.50 -18.09
N GLU A 209 19.25 0.74 -18.81
CA GLU A 209 19.51 0.28 -20.18
C GLU A 209 18.86 1.17 -21.26
N GLY A 210 18.01 2.12 -20.88
CA GLY A 210 17.25 2.95 -21.82
C GLY A 210 16.08 2.22 -22.46
N TYR A 211 15.60 2.68 -23.61
CA TYR A 211 14.38 2.13 -24.23
C TYR A 211 14.56 0.78 -24.92
N ASN A 212 15.79 0.26 -25.01
CA ASN A 212 16.09 -1.05 -25.61
C ASN A 212 15.96 -2.20 -24.61
N TYR A 213 15.73 -1.91 -23.34
CA TYR A 213 15.63 -2.91 -22.26
C TYR A 213 14.63 -4.04 -22.54
N ILE A 214 13.59 -3.82 -23.35
CA ILE A 214 12.62 -4.85 -23.74
C ILE A 214 13.26 -5.87 -24.69
N SER A 215 14.05 -5.40 -25.65
CA SER A 215 14.78 -6.29 -26.58
C SER A 215 15.86 -7.10 -25.86
N GLU A 216 16.55 -6.48 -24.90
CA GLU A 216 17.52 -7.16 -24.05
C GLU A 216 16.85 -8.20 -23.14
N LEU A 217 15.73 -7.85 -22.51
CA LEU A 217 14.93 -8.78 -21.69
C LEU A 217 14.45 -9.97 -22.52
N ASN A 218 13.90 -9.75 -23.71
CA ASN A 218 13.47 -10.83 -24.61
C ASN A 218 14.63 -11.78 -24.90
N THR A 219 15.80 -11.23 -25.24
CA THR A 219 17.01 -12.02 -25.51
C THR A 219 17.41 -12.86 -24.29
N SER A 220 17.39 -12.27 -23.09
CA SER A 220 17.80 -12.97 -21.86
C SER A 220 16.86 -14.12 -21.46
N ILE A 221 15.59 -14.07 -21.86
CA ILE A 221 14.61 -15.13 -21.58
C ILE A 221 14.40 -16.07 -22.79
N GLY A 222 15.28 -16.02 -23.79
CA GLY A 222 15.22 -16.90 -24.96
C GLY A 222 14.11 -16.56 -25.97
N LEU A 223 13.49 -15.39 -25.85
CA LEU A 223 12.51 -14.88 -26.82
C LEU A 223 13.19 -14.04 -27.90
N SER A 224 12.61 -14.05 -29.11
CA SER A 224 13.08 -13.17 -30.18
C SER A 224 12.94 -11.70 -29.78
N PRO A 225 14.00 -10.87 -29.89
CA PRO A 225 13.90 -9.45 -29.60
C PRO A 225 12.98 -8.71 -30.57
N GLY A 226 12.75 -9.25 -31.77
CA GLY A 226 11.90 -8.67 -32.82
C GLY A 226 12.46 -7.38 -33.43
N ASN A 227 12.46 -7.29 -34.76
CA ASN A 227 13.01 -6.11 -35.47
C ASN A 227 12.23 -4.82 -35.14
N GLU A 228 10.92 -4.91 -34.96
CA GLU A 228 10.06 -3.76 -34.63
C GLU A 228 10.30 -3.21 -33.22
N THR A 229 10.42 -4.09 -32.22
CA THR A 229 10.72 -3.70 -30.83
C THR A 229 12.06 -2.98 -30.75
N LEU A 230 13.08 -3.54 -31.40
CA LEU A 230 14.43 -2.95 -31.46
C LEU A 230 14.44 -1.60 -32.17
N SER A 231 13.77 -1.51 -33.33
CA SER A 231 13.63 -0.25 -34.09
C SER A 231 12.94 0.83 -33.27
N ARG A 232 11.84 0.48 -32.57
CA ARG A 232 11.11 1.39 -31.68
C ARG A 232 11.97 1.86 -30.51
N GLY A 233 12.69 0.95 -29.86
CA GLY A 233 13.62 1.25 -28.77
C GLY A 233 14.69 2.26 -29.21
N ASN A 234 15.34 2.01 -30.35
CA ASN A 234 16.35 2.89 -30.93
C ASN A 234 15.80 4.29 -31.24
N LYS A 235 14.59 4.38 -31.81
CA LYS A 235 13.92 5.66 -32.09
C LYS A 235 13.65 6.46 -30.81
N LEU A 236 13.18 5.82 -29.75
CA LEU A 236 12.90 6.46 -28.46
C LEU A 236 14.19 6.90 -27.76
N ASN A 237 15.25 6.09 -27.81
CA ASN A 237 16.58 6.45 -27.32
C ASN A 237 17.15 7.68 -28.05
N LYS A 238 17.06 7.72 -29.39
CA LYS A 238 17.47 8.89 -30.19
C LYS A 238 16.68 10.15 -29.80
N LYS A 239 15.36 10.02 -29.58
CA LYS A 239 14.52 11.13 -29.09
C LYS A 239 14.92 11.58 -27.69
N ARG A 240 15.25 10.64 -26.78
CA ARG A 240 15.72 10.92 -25.41
C ARG A 240 17.01 11.75 -25.44
N GLU A 241 18.02 11.31 -26.18
CA GLU A 241 19.29 12.04 -26.31
C GLU A 241 19.11 13.39 -27.01
N GLY A 242 18.28 13.45 -28.06
CA GLY A 242 17.92 14.73 -28.71
C GLY A 242 17.27 15.73 -27.75
N ASN A 243 16.34 15.27 -26.91
CA ASN A 243 15.73 16.09 -25.86
C ASN A 243 16.74 16.56 -24.82
N LYS A 244 17.61 15.66 -24.34
CA LYS A 244 18.68 15.98 -23.39
C LYS A 244 19.60 17.08 -23.93
N ASN A 245 20.04 16.96 -25.18
CA ASN A 245 20.89 17.95 -25.83
C ASN A 245 20.16 19.29 -26.01
N ARG A 246 18.90 19.25 -26.48
CA ARG A 246 18.05 20.44 -26.58
C ARG A 246 17.88 21.16 -25.25
N PHE A 247 17.60 20.44 -24.16
CA PHE A 247 17.40 21.04 -22.84
C PHE A 247 18.70 21.58 -22.21
N LYS A 248 19.86 21.04 -22.58
CA LYS A 248 21.18 21.57 -22.19
C LYS A 248 21.53 22.87 -22.92
N SER A 249 21.04 23.07 -24.15
CA SER A 249 21.30 24.28 -24.94
C SER A 249 20.83 25.57 -24.25
N LYS A 250 21.46 26.70 -24.58
CA LYS A 250 21.09 28.04 -24.06
C LYS A 250 19.64 28.38 -24.39
N GLN A 251 19.20 28.11 -25.62
CA GLN A 251 17.83 28.33 -26.08
C GLN A 251 16.84 27.44 -25.31
N GLY A 252 17.16 26.16 -25.11
CA GLY A 252 16.33 25.24 -24.32
C GLY A 252 16.21 25.66 -22.84
N LYS A 253 17.30 26.15 -22.23
CA LYS A 253 17.27 26.73 -20.87
C LYS A 253 16.36 27.95 -20.79
N LYS A 254 16.43 28.87 -21.76
CA LYS A 254 15.52 30.04 -21.85
C LYS A 254 14.06 29.60 -22.01
N GLN A 255 13.78 28.68 -22.93
CA GLN A 255 12.43 28.19 -23.16
C GLN A 255 11.83 27.51 -21.92
N ARG A 256 12.61 26.71 -21.19
CA ARG A 256 12.15 26.09 -19.93
C ARG A 256 11.80 27.14 -18.88
N LYS A 257 12.60 28.20 -18.73
CA LYS A 257 12.29 29.31 -17.81
C LYS A 257 11.01 30.04 -18.22
N PHE A 258 10.84 30.32 -19.52
CA PHE A 258 9.62 30.94 -20.05
C PHE A 258 8.38 30.10 -19.75
N LEU A 259 8.43 28.79 -20.08
CA LEU A 259 7.32 27.88 -19.82
C LEU A 259 7.03 27.72 -18.31
N LYS A 260 8.07 27.69 -17.46
CA LYS A 260 7.90 27.67 -16.01
C LYS A 260 7.17 28.92 -15.51
N LYS A 261 7.57 30.12 -15.99
CA LYS A 261 6.90 31.37 -15.65
C LYS A 261 5.43 31.37 -16.09
N LYS A 262 5.15 30.92 -17.31
CA LYS A 262 3.78 30.79 -17.84
C LYS A 262 2.91 29.83 -17.01
N ARG A 263 3.46 28.70 -16.57
CA ARG A 263 2.77 27.75 -15.68
C ARG A 263 2.51 28.35 -14.32
N LEU A 264 3.53 28.94 -13.69
CA LEU A 264 3.39 29.58 -12.39
C LEU A 264 2.32 30.68 -12.43
N GLN A 265 2.31 31.51 -13.47
CA GLN A 265 1.28 32.53 -13.65
C GLN A 265 -0.12 31.93 -13.74
N LYS A 266 -0.31 30.82 -14.46
CA LYS A 266 -1.59 30.11 -14.51
C LYS A 266 -1.99 29.54 -13.14
N THR A 267 -1.04 28.95 -12.43
CA THR A 267 -1.26 28.41 -11.08
C THR A 267 -1.63 29.52 -10.11
N THR A 268 -0.89 30.63 -10.07
CA THR A 268 -1.22 31.78 -9.23
C THR A 268 -2.57 32.39 -9.57
N VAL A 269 -2.93 32.49 -10.86
CA VAL A 269 -4.28 32.94 -11.26
C VAL A 269 -5.37 31.97 -10.76
N ALA A 270 -5.12 30.66 -10.80
CA ALA A 270 -6.03 29.66 -10.26
C ALA A 270 -6.13 29.76 -8.72
N GLU A 271 -5.00 29.86 -8.02
CA GLU A 271 -4.93 30.02 -6.56
C GLU A 271 -5.63 31.31 -6.09
N VAL A 272 -5.44 32.43 -6.79
CA VAL A 272 -6.14 33.69 -6.50
C VAL A 272 -7.64 33.55 -6.76
N LYS A 273 -8.04 32.85 -7.83
CA LYS A 273 -9.45 32.58 -8.15
C LYS A 273 -10.11 31.66 -7.11
N GLU A 274 -9.36 30.70 -6.57
CA GLU A 274 -9.82 29.74 -5.56
C GLU A 274 -9.87 30.36 -4.14
N GLY A 275 -9.13 31.45 -3.89
CA GLY A 275 -9.10 32.14 -2.60
C GLY A 275 -8.22 31.41 -1.56
N ARG A 276 -8.26 31.88 -0.30
CA ARG A 276 -7.56 31.19 0.81
C ARG A 276 -8.30 29.90 1.16
N THR A 277 -7.74 28.76 0.76
CA THR A 277 -8.33 27.43 1.00
C THR A 277 -7.82 26.74 2.26
N TYR A 278 -6.71 27.20 2.86
CA TYR A 278 -6.14 26.58 4.06
C TYR A 278 -5.49 27.58 5.01
N HIS A 279 -5.98 27.62 6.26
CA HIS A 279 -5.35 28.24 7.42
C HIS A 279 -5.89 27.54 8.68
N SER A 280 -5.12 27.54 9.77
CA SER A 280 -5.61 27.05 11.06
C SER A 280 -6.87 27.83 11.47
N SER A 281 -7.92 27.13 11.91
CA SER A 281 -9.17 27.76 12.37
C SER A 281 -9.93 28.57 11.30
N ILE A 282 -9.66 28.36 9.99
CA ILE A 282 -10.30 29.13 8.91
C ILE A 282 -11.83 29.00 8.86
N GLY A 283 -12.40 27.93 9.45
CA GLY A 283 -13.84 27.74 9.62
C GLY A 283 -14.42 28.21 10.96
N LEU A 284 -13.58 28.76 11.84
CA LEU A 284 -13.97 29.26 13.18
C LEU A 284 -13.84 30.79 13.32
N GLU A 285 -13.06 31.42 12.43
CA GLU A 285 -12.90 32.87 12.41
C GLU A 285 -13.81 33.49 11.33
N ASP A 286 -14.71 34.38 11.76
CA ASP A 286 -15.60 35.12 10.87
C ASP A 286 -14.80 36.25 10.20
N PHE A 287 -14.20 35.95 9.04
CA PHE A 287 -13.51 36.95 8.25
C PHE A 287 -14.55 37.83 7.54
N GLY A 288 -14.99 38.89 8.23
CA GLY A 288 -15.83 39.93 7.64
C GLY A 288 -15.29 40.41 6.29
N THR A 289 -16.20 40.65 5.35
CA THR A 289 -16.01 41.10 3.95
C THR A 289 -14.62 40.80 3.37
N ILE A 290 -14.54 39.65 2.68
CA ILE A 290 -13.41 39.27 1.85
C ILE A 290 -13.06 40.43 0.91
N ASP A 291 -11.85 40.97 1.05
CA ASP A 291 -11.28 41.96 0.15
C ASP A 291 -10.95 41.26 -1.18
N ILE A 292 -11.92 41.20 -2.08
CA ILE A 292 -11.75 40.68 -3.43
C ILE A 292 -11.09 41.79 -4.24
N GLU A 293 -9.76 41.77 -4.37
CA GLU A 293 -9.11 42.53 -5.44
C GLU A 293 -9.77 42.15 -6.78
N GLU A 294 -10.27 43.16 -7.50
CA GLU A 294 -11.09 43.01 -8.70
C GLU A 294 -10.44 42.06 -9.74
N ILE A 295 -11.18 41.01 -10.09
CA ILE A 295 -10.79 40.05 -11.12
C ILE A 295 -10.94 40.73 -12.50
N PRO A 296 -9.89 40.76 -13.35
CA PRO A 296 -10.03 41.32 -14.70
C PRO A 296 -11.00 40.50 -15.55
N ALA A 297 -11.92 41.18 -16.25
CA ALA A 297 -12.99 40.54 -17.02
C ALA A 297 -12.48 39.64 -18.16
N ILE A 298 -13.08 38.44 -18.29
CA ILE A 298 -12.86 37.48 -19.39
C ILE A 298 -14.14 37.41 -20.24
N PRO A 299 -14.04 37.31 -21.59
CA PRO A 299 -15.19 37.38 -22.49
C PRO A 299 -16.18 36.23 -22.29
N GLN A 300 -17.47 36.55 -22.41
CA GLN A 300 -18.58 35.61 -22.21
C GLN A 300 -18.57 34.48 -23.26
N ALA A 301 -18.75 33.25 -22.77
CA ALA A 301 -19.19 32.10 -23.54
C ALA A 301 -20.31 31.38 -22.77
N GLU A 302 -21.20 30.76 -23.53
CA GLU A 302 -22.59 30.42 -23.23
C GLU A 302 -22.81 29.47 -22.04
N THR A 303 -23.97 29.68 -21.40
CA THR A 303 -24.51 28.92 -20.26
C THR A 303 -25.06 27.56 -20.66
N PHE A 304 -24.70 26.50 -19.92
CA PHE A 304 -25.50 25.28 -19.86
C PHE A 304 -26.45 25.34 -18.66
N THR A 305 -27.71 25.01 -18.93
CA THR A 305 -28.86 25.04 -18.02
C THR A 305 -29.20 23.61 -17.57
N ASN A 306 -28.63 23.12 -16.47
CA ASN A 306 -29.31 22.26 -15.48
C ASN A 306 -28.31 21.69 -14.47
N ILE A 307 -28.71 21.75 -13.19
CA ILE A 307 -27.91 21.40 -12.01
C ILE A 307 -28.23 19.99 -11.47
N ASP A 308 -29.21 19.29 -12.07
CA ASP A 308 -29.74 18.04 -11.52
C ASP A 308 -28.99 16.75 -11.98
N ASP A 309 -27.97 16.86 -12.83
CA ASP A 309 -27.21 15.71 -13.37
C ASP A 309 -25.71 15.68 -12.98
N ALA A 310 -25.29 16.40 -11.93
CA ALA A 310 -23.89 16.37 -11.49
C ALA A 310 -23.63 15.22 -10.47
N PRO A 311 -22.69 14.30 -10.72
CA PRO A 311 -22.38 13.22 -9.77
C PRO A 311 -21.71 13.76 -8.51
N ILE A 312 -22.17 13.29 -7.35
CA ILE A 312 -21.53 13.52 -6.06
C ILE A 312 -20.15 12.85 -6.08
N VAL A 313 -19.11 13.65 -5.84
CA VAL A 313 -17.73 13.15 -5.65
C VAL A 313 -17.30 13.46 -4.23
N CYS A 314 -17.28 12.43 -3.38
CA CYS A 314 -16.65 12.49 -2.07
C CYS A 314 -15.19 12.04 -2.19
N PHE A 315 -14.27 12.87 -1.70
CA PHE A 315 -12.88 12.49 -1.45
C PHE A 315 -12.63 12.52 0.05
N ASP A 316 -12.07 11.45 0.58
CA ASP A 316 -11.38 11.45 1.87
C ASP A 316 -9.87 11.30 1.58
N LEU A 317 -9.08 12.27 2.02
CA LEU A 317 -7.63 12.34 1.83
C LEU A 317 -6.95 12.66 3.16
N GLU A 318 -6.43 11.59 3.76
CA GLU A 318 -5.44 11.46 4.83
C GLU A 318 -5.81 11.96 6.24
N THR A 319 -5.79 11.01 7.20
CA THR A 319 -5.41 11.32 8.58
C THR A 319 -4.06 10.68 8.90
N THR A 320 -3.14 11.56 9.23
CA THR A 320 -1.93 11.33 10.04
C THR A 320 -2.21 10.45 11.26
N GLY A 321 -1.37 9.43 11.49
CA GLY A 321 -1.00 8.90 12.81
C GLY A 321 -2.07 8.77 13.90
N LEU A 322 -3.02 7.85 13.76
CA LEU A 322 -3.84 7.35 14.88
C LEU A 322 -3.86 5.82 14.89
N THR A 323 -2.70 5.21 15.12
CA THR A 323 -2.66 3.81 15.54
C THR A 323 -3.45 3.70 16.84
N SER A 324 -4.60 3.07 16.78
CA SER A 324 -5.46 2.79 17.92
C SER A 324 -5.44 1.29 18.19
N THR A 325 -5.44 0.93 19.46
CA THR A 325 -5.46 -0.46 19.92
C THR A 325 -6.57 -0.61 20.92
N LYS A 326 -7.40 -1.65 20.75
CA LYS A 326 -8.45 -2.01 21.70
C LYS A 326 -8.15 -3.41 22.22
N CYS A 327 -8.13 -3.55 23.54
CA CYS A 327 -7.86 -4.81 24.21
C CYS A 327 -9.13 -5.34 24.88
N TYR A 328 -9.26 -6.66 24.88
CA TYR A 328 -10.36 -7.37 25.52
C TYR A 328 -9.81 -8.44 26.45
N ASP A 329 -10.42 -8.56 27.62
CA ASP A 329 -10.02 -9.53 28.63
C ASP A 329 -10.07 -10.95 28.05
N ASN A 330 -9.04 -11.74 28.36
CA ASN A 330 -8.86 -13.12 27.90
C ASN A 330 -8.75 -13.32 26.37
N VAL A 331 -8.82 -12.27 25.55
CA VAL A 331 -8.76 -12.37 24.07
C VAL A 331 -7.53 -11.64 23.50
N GLY A 332 -7.08 -10.56 24.13
CA GLY A 332 -5.89 -9.81 23.73
C GLY A 332 -6.20 -8.47 23.06
N CYS A 333 -5.20 -7.91 22.38
CA CYS A 333 -5.22 -6.55 21.84
C CYS A 333 -5.26 -6.53 20.31
N PHE A 334 -6.13 -5.70 19.75
CA PHE A 334 -6.32 -5.54 18.31
C PHE A 334 -5.99 -4.11 17.92
N SER A 335 -4.98 -3.96 17.07
CA SER A 335 -4.54 -2.68 16.53
C SER A 335 -4.98 -2.49 15.08
N ASN A 336 -5.23 -1.25 14.66
CA ASN A 336 -5.40 -0.85 13.27
C ASN A 336 -4.08 -0.48 12.56
N ALA A 337 -2.93 -0.68 13.23
CA ALA A 337 -1.60 -0.57 12.62
C ALA A 337 -1.40 -1.61 11.51
N TRP A 338 -0.38 -1.39 10.69
CA TRP A 338 0.08 -2.38 9.72
C TRP A 338 0.33 -3.75 10.39
N PRO A 339 -0.13 -4.88 9.79
CA PRO A 339 -0.76 -5.00 8.47
C PRO A 339 -2.31 -4.86 8.47
N PHE A 340 -2.95 -4.58 9.60
CA PHE A 340 -4.42 -4.59 9.79
C PHE A 340 -5.13 -3.29 9.38
N TRP A 341 -4.65 -2.62 8.34
CA TRP A 341 -5.24 -1.37 7.83
C TRP A 341 -6.44 -1.61 6.91
N ASN A 342 -6.73 -2.86 6.55
CA ASN A 342 -7.77 -3.28 5.60
C ASN A 342 -9.21 -2.98 6.08
N THR A 343 -9.36 -2.52 7.32
CA THR A 343 -10.63 -2.10 7.91
C THR A 343 -10.80 -0.59 7.94
N PHE A 344 -9.95 0.18 7.24
CA PHE A 344 -10.01 1.65 7.19
C PHE A 344 -10.01 2.29 8.59
N GLY A 345 -9.18 1.76 9.49
CA GLY A 345 -9.05 2.25 10.86
C GLY A 345 -10.11 1.70 11.85
N ILE A 346 -11.10 0.94 11.37
CA ILE A 346 -12.15 0.36 12.21
C ILE A 346 -11.58 -0.80 13.04
N LEU A 347 -11.66 -0.68 14.36
CA LEU A 347 -11.33 -1.75 15.29
C LEU A 347 -12.51 -2.72 15.49
N PRO A 348 -12.23 -4.00 15.79
CA PRO A 348 -13.27 -4.99 16.07
C PRO A 348 -14.13 -4.60 17.28
N ARG A 349 -15.33 -5.18 17.36
CA ARG A 349 -16.18 -5.15 18.56
C ARG A 349 -15.73 -6.18 19.60
N SER A 350 -16.21 -6.05 20.83
CA SER A 350 -15.90 -7.01 21.91
C SER A 350 -16.45 -8.41 21.62
N PRO A 351 -15.95 -9.46 22.28
CA PRO A 351 -16.50 -10.81 22.15
C PRO A 351 -18.02 -10.88 22.38
N GLU A 352 -18.51 -10.16 23.39
CA GLU A 352 -19.93 -10.11 23.75
C GLU A 352 -20.75 -9.39 22.68
N GLU A 353 -20.25 -8.26 22.17
CA GLU A 353 -20.89 -7.51 21.07
C GLU A 353 -20.96 -8.30 19.76
N ASN A 354 -20.03 -9.25 19.55
CA ASN A 354 -20.04 -10.15 18.40
C ASN A 354 -21.00 -11.34 18.57
N GLY A 355 -21.51 -11.59 19.78
CA GLY A 355 -22.41 -12.70 20.08
C GLY A 355 -21.79 -14.05 19.78
N ILE A 356 -20.52 -14.26 20.16
CA ILE A 356 -19.78 -15.47 19.80
C ILE A 356 -20.20 -16.65 20.67
N THR A 357 -20.74 -17.70 20.07
CA THR A 357 -21.16 -18.93 20.75
C THR A 357 -20.70 -20.18 20.02
N PHE A 358 -20.47 -21.26 20.78
CA PHE A 358 -19.99 -22.54 20.28
C PHE A 358 -21.01 -23.63 20.56
N HIS A 359 -21.49 -24.29 19.51
CA HIS A 359 -22.56 -25.29 19.60
C HIS A 359 -22.05 -26.66 19.19
N LEU A 360 -21.89 -27.55 20.17
CA LEU A 360 -21.39 -28.90 19.97
C LEU A 360 -22.53 -29.85 19.55
N TYR A 361 -22.29 -30.57 18.46
CA TYR A 361 -23.08 -31.69 17.99
C TYR A 361 -22.19 -32.91 17.83
N THR A 362 -22.74 -34.07 18.16
CA THR A 362 -22.11 -35.37 17.96
C THR A 362 -23.16 -36.36 17.47
N ARG A 363 -22.76 -37.59 17.18
CA ARG A 363 -23.69 -38.68 16.87
C ARG A 363 -24.65 -38.98 18.03
N ILE A 364 -24.30 -38.64 19.27
CA ILE A 364 -25.14 -38.81 20.47
C ILE A 364 -26.20 -37.70 20.56
N ASN A 365 -25.87 -36.48 20.14
CA ASN A 365 -26.78 -35.33 20.13
C ASN A 365 -26.83 -34.65 18.75
N PRO A 366 -27.34 -35.34 17.70
CA PRO A 366 -27.29 -34.83 16.34
C PRO A 366 -28.22 -33.63 16.11
N THR A 367 -29.27 -33.49 16.93
CA THR A 367 -30.31 -32.46 16.76
C THR A 367 -30.16 -31.29 17.74
N ASN A 368 -29.97 -31.59 19.03
CA ASN A 368 -29.89 -30.59 20.09
C ASN A 368 -28.42 -30.35 20.47
N ASP A 369 -27.96 -29.11 20.40
CA ASP A 369 -26.60 -28.75 20.76
C ASP A 369 -26.35 -28.75 22.27
N GLN A 370 -25.07 -28.92 22.62
CA GLN A 370 -24.54 -28.54 23.92
C GLN A 370 -23.65 -27.29 23.72
N VAL A 371 -23.96 -26.21 24.44
CA VAL A 371 -23.21 -24.96 24.32
C VAL A 371 -21.90 -25.07 25.08
N LEU A 372 -20.80 -24.73 24.43
CA LEU A 372 -19.47 -24.66 25.03
C LEU A 372 -19.13 -23.20 25.34
N ASP A 373 -18.71 -22.94 26.58
CA ASP A 373 -18.25 -21.62 27.01
C ASP A 373 -16.71 -21.52 26.86
N PRO A 374 -16.18 -20.62 26.00
CA PRO A 374 -14.74 -20.46 25.81
C PRO A 374 -14.01 -19.94 27.07
N ASN A 375 -14.74 -19.35 28.01
CA ASN A 375 -14.21 -18.89 29.31
C ASN A 375 -14.51 -19.88 30.45
N GLY A 376 -15.15 -21.02 30.16
CA GLY A 376 -15.52 -22.02 31.14
C GLY A 376 -14.34 -22.82 31.70
N SER A 377 -14.58 -23.57 32.78
CA SER A 377 -13.62 -24.55 33.31
C SER A 377 -13.61 -25.82 32.46
N GLY A 378 -12.50 -26.57 32.44
CA GLY A 378 -12.44 -27.82 31.66
C GLY A 378 -13.47 -28.88 32.05
N THR A 379 -13.98 -28.84 33.29
CA THR A 379 -15.11 -29.66 33.74
C THR A 379 -16.40 -29.41 32.95
N SER A 380 -16.61 -28.21 32.39
CA SER A 380 -17.79 -27.93 31.57
C SER A 380 -17.75 -28.73 30.27
N VAL A 381 -16.57 -28.84 29.63
CA VAL A 381 -16.36 -29.67 28.43
C VAL A 381 -16.63 -31.14 28.73
N MET A 382 -16.11 -31.66 29.85
CA MET A 382 -16.31 -33.06 30.27
C MET A 382 -17.77 -33.41 30.56
N SER A 383 -18.63 -32.42 30.84
CA SER A 383 -20.06 -32.64 31.05
C SER A 383 -20.88 -32.71 29.74
N THR A 384 -20.22 -32.51 28.60
CA THR A 384 -20.81 -32.63 27.26
C THR A 384 -20.50 -33.98 26.62
N ASN A 385 -21.03 -34.23 25.42
CA ASN A 385 -20.75 -35.42 24.61
C ASN A 385 -19.45 -35.32 23.81
N PHE A 386 -18.61 -34.30 24.07
CA PHE A 386 -17.33 -34.13 23.39
C PHE A 386 -16.44 -35.37 23.60
N ASN A 387 -15.88 -35.90 22.52
CA ASN A 387 -15.00 -37.06 22.56
C ASN A 387 -13.64 -36.71 21.92
N ASP A 388 -12.58 -36.67 22.72
CA ASP A 388 -11.25 -36.27 22.29
C ASP A 388 -10.54 -37.26 21.36
N ALA A 389 -11.01 -38.50 21.29
CA ALA A 389 -10.55 -39.49 20.31
C ALA A 389 -11.11 -39.23 18.90
N HIS A 390 -12.17 -38.43 18.78
CA HIS A 390 -12.80 -38.13 17.50
C HIS A 390 -12.24 -36.85 16.87
N LYS A 391 -12.22 -36.81 15.53
CA LYS A 391 -11.89 -35.59 14.79
C LYS A 391 -12.90 -34.49 15.14
N THR A 392 -12.41 -33.28 15.37
CA THR A 392 -13.21 -32.11 15.74
C THR A 392 -13.27 -31.14 14.57
N VAL A 393 -14.44 -31.01 13.97
CA VAL A 393 -14.71 -30.15 12.82
C VAL A 393 -15.42 -28.88 13.28
N PHE A 394 -14.77 -27.73 13.13
CA PHE A 394 -15.40 -26.43 13.38
C PHE A 394 -16.03 -25.92 12.10
N ILE A 395 -17.30 -25.51 12.15
CA ILE A 395 -18.02 -24.88 11.04
C ILE A 395 -18.17 -23.39 11.34
N ILE A 396 -17.61 -22.53 10.48
CA ILE A 396 -17.56 -21.08 10.70
C ILE A 396 -18.26 -20.38 9.54
N HIS A 397 -19.40 -19.74 9.83
CA HIS A 397 -20.15 -18.98 8.83
C HIS A 397 -19.50 -17.63 8.50
N GLY A 398 -19.92 -17.02 7.40
CA GLY A 398 -19.45 -15.71 6.94
C GLY A 398 -20.40 -14.55 7.24
N PHE A 399 -20.32 -13.52 6.38
CA PHE A 399 -21.13 -12.31 6.44
C PHE A 399 -22.63 -12.63 6.42
N ASN A 400 -23.42 -11.96 7.27
CA ASN A 400 -24.87 -12.21 7.47
C ASN A 400 -25.27 -13.65 7.87
N GLY A 401 -24.31 -14.55 8.13
CA GLY A 401 -24.59 -15.92 8.52
C GLY A 401 -25.13 -16.05 9.94
N LYS A 402 -25.85 -17.13 10.21
CA LYS A 402 -26.43 -17.46 11.53
C LYS A 402 -26.59 -18.96 11.71
N LYS A 403 -26.76 -19.40 12.96
CA LYS A 403 -26.89 -20.82 13.33
C LYS A 403 -28.02 -21.54 12.57
N GLU A 404 -29.12 -20.85 12.31
CA GLU A 404 -30.33 -21.44 11.73
C GLU A 404 -30.23 -21.70 10.22
N ASP A 405 -29.16 -21.22 9.57
CA ASP A 405 -28.97 -21.34 8.13
C ASP A 405 -28.99 -22.81 7.70
N ASN A 406 -29.72 -23.08 6.61
CA ASN A 406 -29.99 -24.44 6.19
C ASN A 406 -28.71 -25.21 5.85
N TRP A 407 -27.72 -24.55 5.27
CA TRP A 407 -26.45 -25.19 4.90
C TRP A 407 -25.67 -25.67 6.13
N ILE A 408 -25.74 -24.99 7.28
CA ILE A 408 -25.11 -25.44 8.53
C ILE A 408 -25.75 -26.74 8.99
N LYS A 409 -27.09 -26.81 8.94
CA LYS A 409 -27.83 -28.02 9.31
C LYS A 409 -27.45 -29.18 8.40
N LEU A 410 -27.41 -28.96 7.08
CA LEU A 410 -27.03 -29.96 6.09
C LEU A 410 -25.58 -30.44 6.28
N MET A 411 -24.62 -29.52 6.44
CA MET A 411 -23.21 -29.86 6.62
C MET A 411 -22.97 -30.65 7.91
N LYS A 412 -23.52 -30.18 9.03
CA LYS A 412 -23.46 -30.91 10.30
C LYS A 412 -24.07 -32.30 10.18
N SER A 413 -25.27 -32.41 9.59
CA SER A 413 -25.94 -33.71 9.43
C SER A 413 -25.13 -34.67 8.54
N ALA A 414 -24.57 -34.19 7.42
CA ALA A 414 -23.71 -34.99 6.57
C ALA A 414 -22.47 -35.50 7.32
N LEU A 415 -21.76 -34.63 8.04
CA LEU A 415 -20.57 -35.01 8.80
C LEU A 415 -20.87 -36.08 9.86
N ILE A 416 -21.94 -35.89 10.65
CA ILE A 416 -22.32 -36.84 11.71
C ILE A 416 -22.85 -38.17 11.15
N GLN A 417 -23.53 -38.12 10.00
CA GLN A 417 -24.06 -39.30 9.33
C GLN A 417 -22.93 -40.23 8.88
N TYR A 418 -21.89 -39.70 8.24
CA TYR A 418 -20.83 -40.53 7.66
C TYR A 418 -19.65 -40.77 8.60
N PHE A 419 -19.42 -39.91 9.60
CA PHE A 419 -18.23 -39.98 10.46
C PHE A 419 -18.54 -39.83 11.96
N ASP A 420 -17.72 -40.47 12.80
CA ASP A 420 -17.69 -40.23 14.25
C ASP A 420 -16.84 -39.00 14.53
N VAL A 421 -17.49 -37.84 14.59
CA VAL A 421 -16.83 -36.53 14.74
C VAL A 421 -17.52 -35.67 15.80
N ASN A 422 -16.76 -34.76 16.39
CA ASN A 422 -17.32 -33.61 17.09
C ASN A 422 -17.53 -32.49 16.06
N VAL A 423 -18.77 -32.03 15.88
CA VAL A 423 -19.06 -30.86 15.03
C VAL A 423 -19.33 -29.67 15.94
N ILE A 424 -18.52 -28.62 15.85
CA ILE A 424 -18.69 -27.39 16.63
C ILE A 424 -19.05 -26.27 15.67
N VAL A 425 -20.28 -25.77 15.75
CA VAL A 425 -20.70 -24.61 14.96
C VAL A 425 -20.30 -23.34 15.71
N VAL A 426 -19.47 -22.51 15.06
CA VAL A 426 -19.05 -21.20 15.56
C VAL A 426 -20.02 -20.15 15.04
N VAL A 427 -20.80 -19.57 15.95
CA VAL A 427 -21.81 -18.57 15.63
C VAL A 427 -21.33 -17.22 16.11
N TRP A 428 -21.38 -16.22 15.23
CA TRP A 428 -21.00 -14.83 15.51
C TRP A 428 -21.93 -13.85 14.78
N ALA A 429 -23.23 -14.20 14.73
CA ALA A 429 -24.24 -13.55 13.90
C ALA A 429 -24.37 -12.04 14.15
N GLU A 430 -24.21 -11.59 15.41
CA GLU A 430 -24.27 -10.17 15.76
C GLU A 430 -23.11 -9.38 15.15
N GLY A 431 -21.90 -9.95 15.17
CA GLY A 431 -20.72 -9.37 14.52
C GLY A 431 -20.75 -9.49 12.99
N ALA A 432 -21.37 -10.55 12.46
CA ALA A 432 -21.40 -10.87 11.04
C ALA A 432 -22.42 -10.06 10.25
N LYS A 433 -23.51 -9.60 10.88
CA LYS A 433 -24.56 -8.78 10.26
C LYS A 433 -24.29 -7.27 10.29
N ASP A 434 -23.17 -6.87 10.87
CA ASP A 434 -22.76 -5.46 10.96
C ASP A 434 -22.45 -4.89 9.55
N ASN A 435 -22.07 -3.62 9.46
CA ASN A 435 -21.52 -3.09 8.22
C ASN A 435 -20.31 -3.95 7.79
N TYR A 436 -20.20 -4.22 6.49
CA TYR A 436 -19.22 -5.20 5.97
C TYR A 436 -17.78 -4.96 6.47
N ILE A 437 -17.31 -3.71 6.50
CA ILE A 437 -15.96 -3.39 7.00
C ILE A 437 -15.80 -3.68 8.50
N ARG A 438 -16.84 -3.47 9.32
CA ARG A 438 -16.82 -3.89 10.73
C ARG A 438 -16.86 -5.40 10.87
N ALA A 439 -17.67 -6.09 10.06
CA ALA A 439 -17.69 -7.56 10.04
C ALA A 439 -16.31 -8.14 9.68
N VAL A 440 -15.62 -7.52 8.71
CA VAL A 440 -14.20 -7.81 8.38
C VAL A 440 -13.31 -7.61 9.61
N ALA A 441 -13.41 -6.49 10.32
CA ALA A 441 -12.62 -6.25 11.53
C ALA A 441 -12.90 -7.30 12.61
N ASN A 442 -14.17 -7.62 12.82
CA ASN A 442 -14.67 -8.56 13.83
C ASN A 442 -14.11 -9.98 13.65
N THR A 443 -13.80 -10.40 12.41
CA THR A 443 -13.20 -11.73 12.15
C THR A 443 -11.96 -12.01 13.00
N ARG A 444 -11.17 -10.97 13.35
CA ARG A 444 -9.99 -11.09 14.20
C ARG A 444 -10.33 -11.50 15.63
N VAL A 445 -11.37 -10.90 16.21
CA VAL A 445 -11.85 -11.24 17.56
C VAL A 445 -12.51 -12.62 17.55
N VAL A 446 -13.30 -12.94 16.52
CA VAL A 446 -13.91 -14.27 16.38
C VAL A 446 -12.84 -15.36 16.27
N GLY A 447 -11.77 -15.11 15.51
CA GLY A 447 -10.63 -16.03 15.40
C GLY A 447 -9.92 -16.23 16.74
N ALA A 448 -9.65 -15.16 17.48
CA ALA A 448 -9.03 -15.24 18.80
C ALA A 448 -9.88 -16.00 19.84
N VAL A 449 -11.19 -15.75 19.86
CA VAL A 449 -12.11 -16.46 20.77
C VAL A 449 -12.25 -17.93 20.38
N THR A 450 -12.26 -18.24 19.08
CA THR A 450 -12.26 -19.63 18.57
C THR A 450 -10.97 -20.36 18.94
N ALA A 451 -9.82 -19.69 18.85
CA ALA A 451 -8.55 -20.22 19.32
C ALA A 451 -8.57 -20.50 20.84
N ASN A 452 -9.19 -19.64 21.64
CA ASN A 452 -9.37 -19.90 23.07
C ASN A 452 -10.22 -21.14 23.34
N MET A 453 -11.29 -21.35 22.57
CA MET A 453 -12.09 -22.57 22.66
C MET A 453 -11.25 -23.82 22.37
N ILE A 454 -10.44 -23.83 21.30
CA ILE A 454 -9.56 -24.96 20.98
C ILE A 454 -8.55 -25.20 22.11
N LYS A 455 -7.93 -24.14 22.64
CA LYS A 455 -7.01 -24.23 23.79
C LYS A 455 -7.69 -24.77 25.04
N LEU A 456 -8.96 -24.42 25.28
CA LEU A 456 -9.76 -24.98 26.37
C LEU A 456 -9.97 -26.49 26.16
N LEU A 457 -10.36 -26.92 24.96
CA LEU A 457 -10.54 -28.35 24.65
C LEU A 457 -9.24 -29.13 24.86
N GLN A 458 -8.09 -28.61 24.40
CA GLN A 458 -6.78 -29.24 24.61
C GLN A 458 -6.36 -29.33 26.07
N ARG A 459 -6.70 -28.33 26.90
CA ARG A 459 -6.38 -28.36 28.34
C ARG A 459 -7.31 -29.26 29.14
N SER A 460 -8.49 -29.57 28.58
CA SER A 460 -9.56 -30.31 29.25
C SER A 460 -9.63 -31.77 28.81
N SER A 461 -8.86 -32.16 27.81
CA SER A 461 -8.91 -33.48 27.17
C SER A 461 -7.60 -33.81 26.46
N SER A 462 -7.52 -34.97 25.81
CA SER A 462 -6.36 -35.42 25.03
C SER A 462 -6.41 -34.97 23.56
N LEU A 463 -7.22 -33.95 23.22
CA LEU A 463 -7.34 -33.44 21.86
C LEU A 463 -5.99 -32.99 21.29
N THR A 464 -5.60 -33.59 20.16
CA THR A 464 -4.43 -33.17 19.37
C THR A 464 -4.85 -32.19 18.28
N LEU A 465 -3.95 -31.27 17.91
CA LEU A 465 -4.22 -30.31 16.83
C LEU A 465 -4.39 -30.98 15.46
N ASP A 466 -3.76 -32.14 15.24
CA ASP A 466 -3.95 -32.98 14.05
C ASP A 466 -5.42 -33.40 13.84
N ASN A 467 -6.17 -33.55 14.93
CA ASN A 467 -7.59 -33.89 14.90
C ASN A 467 -8.49 -32.67 14.78
N VAL A 468 -7.96 -31.45 14.62
CA VAL A 468 -8.75 -30.22 14.44
C VAL A 468 -8.84 -29.87 12.96
N HIS A 469 -10.06 -29.69 12.47
CA HIS A 469 -10.36 -29.25 11.12
C HIS A 469 -11.28 -28.04 11.15
N LEU A 470 -10.81 -26.89 10.67
CA LEU A 470 -11.62 -25.68 10.57
C LEU A 470 -12.21 -25.57 9.15
N VAL A 471 -13.52 -25.46 9.03
CA VAL A 471 -14.23 -25.27 7.76
C VAL A 471 -14.89 -23.90 7.81
N GLY A 472 -14.32 -22.95 7.08
CA GLY A 472 -14.76 -21.56 7.09
C GLY A 472 -15.32 -21.13 5.73
N HIS A 473 -16.51 -20.53 5.71
CA HIS A 473 -17.12 -19.99 4.49
C HIS A 473 -17.04 -18.47 4.45
N SER A 474 -16.71 -17.89 3.29
CA SER A 474 -16.69 -16.42 3.11
C SER A 474 -15.78 -15.74 4.14
N LEU A 475 -16.27 -14.78 4.95
CA LEU A 475 -15.51 -14.20 6.07
C LEU A 475 -15.04 -15.25 7.09
N GLY A 476 -15.78 -16.35 7.25
CA GLY A 476 -15.42 -17.45 8.15
C GLY A 476 -14.14 -18.18 7.74
N ALA A 477 -13.77 -18.15 6.45
CA ALA A 477 -12.47 -18.68 6.00
C ALA A 477 -11.30 -17.88 6.59
N HIS A 478 -11.43 -16.56 6.67
CA HIS A 478 -10.41 -15.71 7.28
C HIS A 478 -10.42 -15.80 8.81
N VAL A 479 -11.59 -16.04 9.43
CA VAL A 479 -11.66 -16.42 10.84
C VAL A 479 -10.82 -17.68 11.10
N ALA A 480 -10.95 -18.71 10.26
CA ALA A 480 -10.13 -19.92 10.36
C ALA A 480 -8.63 -19.63 10.21
N GLY A 481 -8.24 -18.77 9.26
CA GLY A 481 -6.86 -18.32 9.13
C GLY A 481 -6.32 -17.64 10.38
N TYR A 482 -7.09 -16.73 11.00
CA TYR A 482 -6.71 -16.12 12.28
C TYR A 482 -6.57 -17.13 13.42
N VAL A 483 -7.36 -18.20 13.44
CA VAL A 483 -7.18 -19.28 14.42
C VAL A 483 -5.83 -19.97 14.19
N GLY A 484 -5.49 -20.27 12.94
CA GLY A 484 -4.22 -20.89 12.55
C GLY A 484 -2.98 -20.05 12.88
N GLU A 485 -3.04 -18.73 12.65
CA GLU A 485 -1.97 -17.80 13.03
C GLU A 485 -1.76 -17.77 14.57
N ILE A 486 -2.82 -17.97 15.37
CA ILE A 486 -2.76 -17.98 16.84
C ILE A 486 -2.35 -19.35 17.40
N ILE A 487 -2.72 -20.42 16.71
CA ILE A 487 -2.44 -21.81 17.07
C ILE A 487 -1.73 -22.46 15.88
N PRO A 488 -0.39 -22.40 15.81
CA PRO A 488 0.35 -23.06 14.75
C PRO A 488 0.08 -24.58 14.79
N GLU A 489 0.27 -25.25 13.65
CA GLU A 489 0.15 -26.71 13.52
C GLU A 489 -1.28 -27.28 13.66
N ILE A 490 -2.33 -26.47 13.41
CA ILE A 490 -3.69 -27.00 13.22
C ILE A 490 -3.70 -28.04 12.09
N GLY A 491 -4.42 -29.14 12.27
CA GLY A 491 -4.40 -30.28 11.34
C GLY A 491 -4.86 -29.91 9.93
N ARG A 492 -6.02 -29.27 9.80
CA ARG A 492 -6.55 -28.84 8.49
C ARG A 492 -7.39 -27.57 8.55
N ILE A 493 -7.27 -26.71 7.55
CA ILE A 493 -8.24 -25.63 7.28
C ILE A 493 -8.81 -25.80 5.87
N THR A 494 -10.13 -25.77 5.75
CA THR A 494 -10.82 -25.69 4.46
C THR A 494 -11.49 -24.33 4.30
N GLY A 495 -11.04 -23.55 3.30
CA GLY A 495 -11.65 -22.28 2.90
C GLY A 495 -12.72 -22.49 1.83
N LEU A 496 -13.98 -22.25 2.18
CA LEU A 496 -15.11 -22.34 1.24
C LEU A 496 -15.41 -20.95 0.70
N ASP A 497 -14.94 -20.70 -0.52
CA ASP A 497 -15.01 -19.43 -1.25
C ASP A 497 -14.68 -18.21 -0.36
N PRO A 498 -13.43 -18.10 0.13
CA PRO A 498 -13.03 -17.04 1.07
C PRO A 498 -13.35 -15.65 0.52
N ALA A 499 -13.80 -14.73 1.36
CA ALA A 499 -14.29 -13.43 0.89
C ALA A 499 -13.18 -12.56 0.26
N GLY A 500 -13.42 -12.04 -0.95
CA GLY A 500 -12.53 -11.12 -1.65
C GLY A 500 -12.50 -9.71 -1.08
N PRO A 501 -13.65 -9.01 -0.94
CA PRO A 501 -13.66 -7.62 -0.53
C PRO A 501 -12.99 -7.42 0.83
N ALA A 502 -12.06 -6.45 0.89
CA ALA A 502 -11.15 -6.17 2.01
C ALA A 502 -10.02 -7.18 2.29
N PHE A 503 -9.86 -8.24 1.49
CA PHE A 503 -8.77 -9.23 1.61
C PHE A 503 -7.95 -9.45 0.34
N TYR A 504 -8.34 -8.87 -0.81
CA TYR A 504 -7.63 -9.01 -2.09
C TYR A 504 -6.12 -8.77 -2.02
N THR A 505 -5.70 -7.80 -1.20
CA THR A 505 -4.39 -7.17 -1.31
C THR A 505 -3.68 -7.03 0.03
N VAL A 506 -4.08 -7.84 1.00
CA VAL A 506 -3.60 -7.77 2.38
C VAL A 506 -2.45 -8.75 2.61
N ASN A 507 -1.66 -8.47 3.65
CA ASN A 507 -0.58 -9.36 4.10
C ASN A 507 -1.16 -10.74 4.46
N VAL A 508 -0.36 -11.81 4.32
CA VAL A 508 -0.75 -13.18 4.68
C VAL A 508 -1.34 -13.25 6.10
N ARG A 509 -0.82 -12.47 7.05
CA ARG A 509 -1.31 -12.38 8.44
C ARG A 509 -2.73 -11.83 8.62
N VAL A 510 -3.36 -11.34 7.55
CA VAL A 510 -4.66 -10.65 7.59
C VAL A 510 -5.75 -11.46 6.85
N ARG A 511 -5.38 -12.58 6.23
CA ARG A 511 -6.29 -13.45 5.46
C ARG A 511 -5.94 -14.91 5.72
N LEU A 512 -6.68 -15.82 5.08
CA LEU A 512 -6.31 -17.23 5.05
C LEU A 512 -5.06 -17.40 4.17
N ASP A 513 -4.11 -18.20 4.62
CA ASP A 513 -2.92 -18.59 3.89
C ASP A 513 -2.51 -20.04 4.20
N SER A 514 -1.71 -20.64 3.31
CA SER A 514 -1.19 -22.00 3.41
C SER A 514 -0.41 -22.26 4.71
N SER A 515 0.15 -21.22 5.33
CA SER A 515 0.88 -21.33 6.61
C SER A 515 -0.02 -21.52 7.84
N ASP A 516 -1.33 -21.31 7.71
CA ASP A 516 -2.25 -21.26 8.87
C ASP A 516 -2.57 -22.66 9.42
N ALA A 517 -2.24 -23.73 8.70
CA ALA A 517 -2.39 -25.11 9.15
C ALA A 517 -1.34 -26.02 8.52
N LYS A 518 -1.23 -27.25 9.02
CA LYS A 518 -0.45 -28.31 8.37
C LYS A 518 -0.92 -28.59 6.95
N PHE A 519 -2.22 -28.39 6.70
CA PHE A 519 -2.82 -28.53 5.39
C PHE A 519 -3.98 -27.55 5.21
N VAL A 520 -3.94 -26.75 4.15
CA VAL A 520 -4.98 -25.80 3.79
C VAL A 520 -5.51 -26.13 2.40
N ASP A 521 -6.82 -26.31 2.27
CA ASP A 521 -7.48 -26.50 0.99
C ASP A 521 -8.58 -25.46 0.76
N VAL A 522 -8.72 -24.97 -0.48
CA VAL A 522 -9.63 -23.87 -0.79
C VAL A 522 -10.50 -24.21 -1.98
N ILE A 523 -11.81 -23.94 -1.89
CA ILE A 523 -12.76 -24.13 -2.99
C ILE A 523 -13.23 -22.75 -3.45
N HIS A 524 -12.83 -22.33 -4.65
CA HIS A 524 -13.22 -21.06 -5.26
C HIS A 524 -14.42 -21.25 -6.18
N THR A 525 -15.50 -20.52 -5.93
CA THR A 525 -16.74 -20.66 -6.72
C THR A 525 -17.26 -19.36 -7.30
N ASP A 526 -16.88 -18.20 -6.73
CA ASP A 526 -17.37 -16.90 -7.17
C ASP A 526 -16.24 -15.89 -7.40
N VAL A 527 -16.29 -15.19 -8.54
CA VAL A 527 -15.38 -14.08 -8.86
C VAL A 527 -15.83 -12.73 -8.28
N VAL A 528 -17.08 -12.62 -7.85
CA VAL A 528 -17.65 -11.35 -7.35
C VAL A 528 -17.38 -11.19 -5.86
N LEU A 529 -17.83 -12.17 -5.06
CA LEU A 529 -17.65 -12.16 -3.61
C LEU A 529 -16.45 -12.97 -3.13
N GLY A 530 -16.05 -14.01 -3.88
CA GLY A 530 -14.92 -14.87 -3.56
C GLY A 530 -13.58 -14.31 -4.00
N LEU A 531 -12.53 -14.62 -3.24
CA LEU A 531 -11.14 -14.31 -3.56
C LEU A 531 -10.58 -15.42 -4.45
N GLN A 532 -10.24 -15.11 -5.70
CA GLN A 532 -9.70 -16.08 -6.68
C GLN A 532 -8.21 -16.39 -6.52
N LYS A 533 -7.55 -15.71 -5.59
CA LYS A 533 -6.12 -15.87 -5.32
C LYS A 533 -5.88 -17.21 -4.62
N GLU A 534 -4.82 -17.90 -5.03
CA GLU A 534 -4.33 -19.11 -4.35
C GLU A 534 -4.00 -18.78 -2.87
N MET A 535 -4.56 -19.56 -1.95
CA MET A 535 -4.43 -19.37 -0.51
C MET A 535 -4.18 -20.68 0.24
N GLY A 536 -4.28 -21.84 -0.41
CA GLY A 536 -4.05 -23.14 0.21
C GLY A 536 -2.76 -23.80 -0.24
N ASN A 537 -2.55 -25.02 0.27
CA ASN A 537 -1.71 -26.02 -0.39
C ASN A 537 -2.41 -26.52 -1.67
N ALA A 538 -3.73 -26.74 -1.60
CA ALA A 538 -4.54 -27.15 -2.74
C ALA A 538 -5.71 -26.19 -2.98
N ASP A 539 -5.75 -25.56 -4.15
CA ASP A 539 -6.79 -24.61 -4.54
C ASP A 539 -7.64 -25.20 -5.69
N PHE A 540 -8.94 -25.34 -5.46
CA PHE A 540 -9.89 -25.95 -6.38
C PHE A 540 -10.77 -24.89 -7.02
N TYR A 541 -10.91 -24.97 -8.35
CA TYR A 541 -11.67 -24.02 -9.16
C TYR A 541 -12.75 -24.75 -9.97
N PRO A 542 -13.81 -25.28 -9.32
CA PRO A 542 -14.95 -25.89 -10.00
C PRO A 542 -15.53 -24.91 -11.02
N ASN A 543 -15.71 -25.39 -12.24
CA ASN A 543 -16.24 -24.61 -13.37
C ASN A 543 -15.43 -23.32 -13.62
N GLY A 544 -14.11 -23.37 -13.37
CA GLY A 544 -13.18 -22.26 -13.50
C GLY A 544 -13.22 -21.26 -12.34
N GLY A 545 -13.99 -21.55 -11.28
CA GLY A 545 -14.12 -20.74 -10.07
C GLY A 545 -14.90 -19.44 -10.24
N LYS A 546 -15.65 -19.29 -11.34
CA LYS A 546 -16.31 -18.01 -11.69
C LYS A 546 -17.82 -18.04 -11.52
N ILE A 547 -18.50 -18.74 -12.42
CA ILE A 547 -19.95 -18.86 -12.46
C ILE A 547 -20.25 -20.33 -12.44
N GLN A 548 -21.03 -20.75 -11.44
CA GLN A 548 -21.34 -22.15 -11.25
C GLN A 548 -22.60 -22.53 -12.05
N PRO A 549 -22.66 -23.73 -12.65
CA PRO A 549 -23.85 -24.22 -13.33
C PRO A 549 -25.09 -24.14 -12.42
N GLY A 550 -26.23 -23.73 -12.99
CA GLY A 550 -27.48 -23.51 -12.26
C GLY A 550 -27.61 -22.14 -11.58
N CYS A 551 -26.54 -21.33 -11.53
CA CYS A 551 -26.61 -19.94 -11.09
C CYS A 551 -26.82 -19.00 -12.30
N LEU A 552 -27.85 -18.14 -12.27
CA LEU A 552 -28.04 -17.09 -13.27
C LEU A 552 -26.90 -16.06 -13.17
N THR A 553 -26.61 -15.31 -14.24
CA THR A 553 -25.65 -14.20 -14.19
C THR A 553 -26.14 -13.17 -13.17
N ASP A 554 -25.53 -13.19 -11.98
CA ASP A 554 -25.86 -12.38 -10.79
C ASP A 554 -25.78 -10.88 -11.13
N THR A 555 -26.88 -10.34 -11.65
CA THR A 555 -26.98 -8.95 -12.13
C THR A 555 -27.83 -8.06 -11.20
N ILE A 556 -28.39 -8.60 -10.10
CA ILE A 556 -29.45 -7.89 -9.38
C ILE A 556 -29.21 -7.72 -7.85
N ALA A 557 -28.25 -8.41 -7.21
CA ALA A 557 -27.93 -8.12 -5.81
C ALA A 557 -26.44 -8.39 -5.45
N PRO A 558 -25.61 -7.37 -5.19
CA PRO A 558 -24.19 -7.53 -4.88
C PRO A 558 -23.88 -8.15 -3.50
N PHE A 559 -24.89 -8.69 -2.79
CA PHE A 559 -24.75 -9.22 -1.42
C PHE A 559 -25.20 -10.66 -1.24
N TYR A 560 -25.76 -11.29 -2.28
CA TYR A 560 -26.14 -12.71 -2.28
C TYR A 560 -25.84 -13.29 -3.67
N SER A 561 -24.71 -14.00 -3.76
CA SER A 561 -24.28 -14.69 -4.98
C SER A 561 -24.60 -16.17 -4.86
N CYS A 562 -25.35 -16.71 -5.82
CA CYS A 562 -25.62 -18.14 -5.91
C CYS A 562 -24.31 -18.92 -6.02
N ALA A 563 -23.37 -18.40 -6.81
CA ALA A 563 -22.04 -18.97 -6.99
C ALA A 563 -21.27 -19.00 -5.66
N HIS A 564 -21.38 -17.96 -4.83
CA HIS A 564 -20.70 -17.90 -3.53
C HIS A 564 -21.15 -18.99 -2.55
N MET A 565 -22.43 -19.39 -2.66
CA MET A 565 -22.99 -20.47 -1.83
C MET A 565 -22.64 -21.87 -2.34
N ARG A 566 -22.19 -22.02 -3.59
CA ARG A 566 -21.90 -23.34 -4.17
C ARG A 566 -20.75 -24.06 -3.51
N ALA A 567 -19.73 -23.35 -3.02
CA ALA A 567 -18.63 -23.97 -2.28
C ALA A 567 -19.13 -24.77 -1.06
N LEU A 568 -20.16 -24.27 -0.37
CA LEU A 568 -20.80 -24.97 0.74
C LEU A 568 -21.42 -26.29 0.28
N TYR A 569 -22.22 -26.25 -0.79
CA TYR A 569 -22.94 -27.43 -1.26
C TYR A 569 -22.02 -28.48 -1.88
N TYR A 570 -20.98 -28.08 -2.60
CA TYR A 570 -19.96 -29.01 -3.09
C TYR A 570 -19.22 -29.69 -1.93
N PHE A 571 -18.84 -28.92 -0.90
CA PHE A 571 -18.21 -29.50 0.29
C PHE A 571 -19.17 -30.46 1.02
N ILE A 572 -20.43 -30.08 1.23
CA ILE A 572 -21.46 -30.92 1.88
C ILE A 572 -21.62 -32.26 1.14
N GLU A 573 -21.72 -32.23 -0.19
CA GLU A 573 -21.87 -33.45 -0.97
C GLU A 573 -20.61 -34.30 -1.00
N SER A 574 -19.43 -33.68 -1.00
CA SER A 574 -18.13 -34.39 -0.95
C SER A 574 -17.92 -35.18 0.34
N VAL A 575 -18.72 -34.93 1.40
CA VAL A 575 -18.71 -35.74 2.63
C VAL A 575 -19.22 -37.15 2.35
N ASN A 576 -20.16 -37.32 1.40
CA ASN A 576 -20.63 -38.63 0.99
C ASN A 576 -19.54 -39.34 0.16
N PRO A 577 -19.02 -40.51 0.58
CA PRO A 577 -18.00 -41.25 -0.16
C PRO A 577 -18.40 -41.64 -1.60
N ASP A 578 -19.71 -41.71 -1.88
CA ASP A 578 -20.23 -42.02 -3.20
C ASP A 578 -20.21 -40.82 -4.16
N CYS A 579 -20.08 -39.59 -3.66
CA CYS A 579 -20.07 -38.38 -4.48
C CYS A 579 -18.66 -37.81 -4.60
N LYS A 580 -17.97 -38.18 -5.68
CA LYS A 580 -16.57 -37.84 -5.89
C LYS A 580 -16.41 -36.64 -6.82
N PHE A 581 -15.78 -35.59 -6.31
CA PHE A 581 -15.39 -34.43 -7.11
C PHE A 581 -13.95 -34.58 -7.60
N THR A 582 -13.73 -35.55 -8.50
CA THR A 582 -12.42 -35.78 -9.10
C THR A 582 -11.97 -34.52 -9.85
N SER A 583 -10.80 -34.03 -9.47
CA SER A 583 -10.26 -32.77 -9.96
C SER A 583 -8.86 -32.96 -10.52
N ASN A 584 -8.61 -32.32 -11.65
CA ASN A 584 -7.40 -32.45 -12.43
C ASN A 584 -6.44 -31.32 -12.09
N ILE A 585 -5.19 -31.66 -11.78
CA ILE A 585 -4.14 -30.66 -11.67
C ILE A 585 -3.91 -30.02 -13.03
N CYS A 586 -3.97 -28.70 -13.10
CA CYS A 586 -3.78 -28.00 -14.36
C CYS A 586 -3.23 -26.59 -14.12
N ARG A 587 -2.60 -26.01 -15.15
CA ARG A 587 -2.02 -24.68 -15.03
C ARG A 587 -3.09 -23.60 -14.90
N ASN A 588 -4.16 -23.72 -15.68
CA ASN A 588 -5.27 -22.78 -15.72
C ASN A 588 -6.54 -23.45 -16.30
N TRP A 589 -7.67 -22.73 -16.22
CA TRP A 589 -8.97 -23.22 -16.68
C TRP A 589 -9.08 -23.41 -18.20
N ASP A 590 -8.36 -22.63 -19.01
CA ASP A 590 -8.40 -22.76 -20.46
C ASP A 590 -7.72 -24.06 -20.91
N ASP A 591 -6.52 -24.34 -20.40
CA ASP A 591 -5.82 -25.62 -20.64
C ASP A 591 -6.69 -26.84 -20.21
N PHE A 592 -7.41 -26.73 -19.09
CA PHE A 592 -8.33 -27.78 -18.64
C PHE A 592 -9.52 -27.97 -19.59
N LYS A 593 -10.07 -26.89 -20.17
CA LYS A 593 -11.17 -27.01 -21.14
C LYS A 593 -10.72 -27.59 -22.48
N ASP A 594 -9.48 -27.32 -22.87
CA ASP A 594 -8.91 -27.77 -24.14
C ASP A 594 -8.48 -29.25 -24.11
N GLY A 595 -8.54 -29.88 -22.93
CA GLY A 595 -8.28 -31.31 -22.74
C GLY A 595 -6.84 -31.63 -22.33
N ASP A 596 -5.99 -30.62 -22.14
CA ASP A 596 -4.55 -30.79 -21.93
C ASP A 596 -4.19 -31.49 -20.60
N CYS A 597 -5.14 -31.52 -19.66
CA CYS A 597 -4.94 -32.01 -18.29
C CYS A 597 -5.91 -33.15 -17.90
N GLU A 598 -6.63 -33.77 -18.86
CA GLU A 598 -7.69 -34.75 -18.55
C GLU A 598 -7.15 -36.07 -17.94
N SER A 599 -5.87 -36.40 -18.15
CA SER A 599 -5.27 -37.62 -17.60
C SER A 599 -4.95 -37.50 -16.11
N CYS A 600 -5.49 -38.43 -15.31
CA CYS A 600 -5.15 -38.56 -13.88
C CYS A 600 -3.77 -39.17 -13.62
N GLU A 601 -2.99 -39.54 -14.64
CA GLU A 601 -1.59 -39.97 -14.50
C GLU A 601 -0.72 -38.88 -13.82
N SER A 602 -1.15 -37.63 -13.92
CA SER A 602 -0.49 -36.44 -13.36
C SER A 602 -0.84 -36.17 -11.88
N GLY A 603 -1.76 -36.96 -11.28
CA GLY A 603 -2.17 -36.82 -9.87
C GLY A 603 -3.50 -36.08 -9.66
N CYS A 604 -4.61 -36.71 -10.01
CA CYS A 604 -5.95 -36.22 -9.65
C CYS A 604 -6.18 -36.26 -8.14
N GLN A 605 -7.00 -35.33 -7.64
CA GLN A 605 -7.40 -35.24 -6.24
C GLN A 605 -8.91 -35.10 -6.11
N GLU A 606 -9.48 -35.59 -5.00
CA GLU A 606 -10.91 -35.38 -4.70
C GLU A 606 -11.09 -34.02 -4.00
N MET A 607 -11.84 -33.10 -4.62
CA MET A 607 -12.19 -31.83 -3.98
C MET A 607 -13.12 -32.08 -2.78
N GLY A 608 -12.85 -31.42 -1.65
CA GLY A 608 -13.72 -31.40 -0.48
C GLY A 608 -13.27 -32.30 0.67
N TYR A 609 -14.20 -32.91 1.40
CA TYR A 609 -13.93 -33.52 2.71
C TYR A 609 -12.88 -34.65 2.65
N ASN A 610 -12.99 -35.53 1.66
CA ASN A 610 -12.14 -36.73 1.50
C ASN A 610 -10.79 -36.46 0.81
N LEU A 611 -10.43 -35.19 0.61
CA LEU A 611 -9.15 -34.77 0.02
C LEU A 611 -7.94 -35.35 0.75
N SER A 612 -6.95 -35.81 -0.02
CA SER A 612 -5.65 -36.24 0.48
C SER A 612 -4.77 -35.08 0.91
N TYR A 613 -4.05 -35.25 2.02
CA TYR A 613 -3.16 -34.23 2.61
C TYR A 613 -1.86 -34.01 1.82
N ASN A 614 -1.63 -34.79 0.75
CA ASN A 614 -0.51 -34.61 -0.17
C ASN A 614 -0.87 -33.80 -1.41
N ALA A 615 -2.11 -33.32 -1.52
CA ALA A 615 -2.52 -32.50 -2.64
C ALA A 615 -1.80 -31.15 -2.60
N ASP A 616 -1.22 -30.76 -3.74
CA ASP A 616 -0.50 -29.50 -3.88
C ASP A 616 -0.81 -28.89 -5.26
N GLY A 617 -1.02 -27.59 -5.30
CA GLY A 617 -1.28 -26.82 -6.53
C GLY A 617 -2.75 -26.60 -6.87
N LYS A 618 -3.01 -26.33 -8.16
CA LYS A 618 -4.32 -25.91 -8.67
C LYS A 618 -5.07 -27.04 -9.36
N TYR A 619 -6.31 -27.21 -8.94
CA TYR A 619 -7.18 -28.26 -9.41
C TYR A 619 -8.43 -27.68 -10.08
N TYR A 620 -8.80 -28.26 -11.21
CA TYR A 620 -9.95 -27.86 -12.00
C TYR A 620 -10.87 -29.06 -12.23
N LEU A 621 -12.17 -28.79 -12.24
CA LEU A 621 -13.20 -29.79 -12.45
C LEU A 621 -14.47 -29.14 -13.00
N ARG A 622 -15.38 -29.96 -13.51
CA ARG A 622 -16.76 -29.55 -13.84
C ARG A 622 -17.72 -30.12 -12.79
N THR A 623 -18.84 -29.44 -12.57
CA THR A 623 -19.91 -29.92 -11.68
C THR A 623 -21.28 -29.76 -12.34
N GLY A 624 -22.27 -30.53 -11.88
CA GLY A 624 -23.67 -30.39 -12.28
C GLY A 624 -24.28 -29.03 -11.92
N SER A 625 -25.42 -28.73 -12.53
CA SER A 625 -26.28 -27.59 -12.17
C SER A 625 -27.17 -27.85 -10.95
N ASP A 626 -27.38 -29.11 -10.61
CA ASP A 626 -28.32 -29.56 -9.59
C ASP A 626 -27.69 -30.68 -8.76
N SER A 627 -28.18 -30.87 -7.54
CA SER A 627 -27.72 -31.94 -6.66
C SER A 627 -28.15 -33.32 -7.19
N PRO A 628 -27.28 -34.36 -7.18
CA PRO A 628 -25.87 -34.28 -6.80
C PRO A 628 -25.03 -33.57 -7.87
N TYR A 629 -24.16 -32.67 -7.44
CA TYR A 629 -23.30 -31.86 -8.30
C TYR A 629 -22.06 -32.60 -8.80
N CYS A 630 -21.68 -33.71 -8.17
CA CYS A 630 -20.57 -34.53 -8.66
C CYS A 630 -20.90 -35.16 -10.02
N TYR A 631 -19.91 -35.17 -10.92
CA TYR A 631 -19.96 -35.91 -12.18
C TYR A 631 -19.12 -37.19 -12.05
N TYR A 632 -19.47 -38.19 -12.86
CA TYR A 632 -18.69 -39.41 -13.05
C TYR A 632 -17.92 -39.36 -14.36
#